data_AF-A0A5C1QLM6-F1
#
_entry.id   AF-A0A5C1QLM6-F1
#
_cell.length_a   1.000
_cell.length_b   1.000
_cell.length_c   1.000
_cell.angle_alpha   90.00
_cell.angle_beta   90.00
_cell.angle_gamma   90.00
#
_symmetry.space_group_name_H-M   'P 1'
#
loop_
_entity.id
_entity.type
_entity.pdbx_description
1 polymer ?
#
loop_
_entity_poly.entity_id
_entity_poly.type
_entity_poly.pdbx_seq_one_letter_code
_entity_poly.pdbx_strand_id
1 'polypeptide(L)'
;MNTLKQDDNNLIPLNIDGKEYSAILSGLNSKVFRSVDITALQNEPGWIFDDEERMEPWNLIGISEHRGCMVFYGPLVEGREFTSADLDLEKLNRMVHLFQALRNKKMSYQGFYSRGWIFLNDGRILLLPNSLMEFIRKSDNEKTRMLHWYPYNHPDHSGLKGLEFTAAILSATLLKGQHPYAPWKLKRITGTNNCAGAPSSVRTC
;
A
#
# COMPACT_ATOMS: atom_id res chain seq x y z
N MET A 1 -25.72 -19.39 6.41
CA MET A 1 -24.94 -18.59 5.44
C MET A 1 -23.78 -17.98 6.18
N ASN A 2 -22.57 -18.52 6.00
CA ASN A 2 -21.36 -17.95 6.59
C ASN A 2 -20.87 -16.83 5.67
N THR A 3 -21.12 -15.59 6.06
CA THR A 3 -20.50 -14.42 5.43
C THR A 3 -19.02 -14.48 5.78
N LEU A 4 -18.18 -14.91 4.82
CA LEU A 4 -16.74 -14.77 4.93
C LEU A 4 -16.45 -13.30 5.23
N LYS A 5 -15.88 -13.01 6.41
CA LYS A 5 -15.22 -11.73 6.65
C LYS A 5 -14.14 -11.66 5.58
N GLN A 6 -14.33 -10.77 4.63
CA GLN A 6 -13.34 -10.48 3.63
C GLN A 6 -12.14 -9.93 4.40
N ASP A 7 -11.06 -10.70 4.51
CA ASP A 7 -9.83 -10.22 5.12
C ASP A 7 -9.39 -9.02 4.28
N ASP A 8 -9.39 -7.83 4.88
CA ASP A 8 -9.01 -6.56 4.25
C ASP A 8 -7.50 -6.50 3.92
N ASN A 9 -6.80 -7.64 3.93
CA ASN A 9 -5.38 -7.70 3.61
C ASN A 9 -5.18 -7.62 2.09
N ASN A 10 -4.53 -6.55 1.64
CA ASN A 10 -4.17 -6.38 0.24
C ASN A 10 -2.97 -7.22 -0.20
N LEU A 11 -2.35 -7.98 0.71
CA LEU A 11 -1.27 -8.90 0.40
C LEU A 11 -1.77 -10.36 0.45
N ILE A 12 -1.64 -11.08 -0.67
CA ILE A 12 -2.04 -12.48 -0.78
C ILE A 12 -0.87 -13.34 -1.29
N PRO A 13 -0.77 -14.62 -0.85
CA PRO A 13 0.16 -15.55 -1.47
C PRO A 13 -0.28 -15.88 -2.89
N LEU A 14 0.69 -15.97 -3.81
CA LEU A 14 0.49 -16.33 -5.20
C LEU A 14 1.50 -17.40 -5.61
N ASN A 15 1.03 -18.50 -6.18
CA ASN A 15 1.88 -19.55 -6.72
C ASN A 15 1.95 -19.42 -8.25
N ILE A 16 3.15 -19.25 -8.79
CA ILE A 16 3.42 -19.23 -10.23
C ILE A 16 4.51 -20.26 -10.50
N ASP A 17 4.20 -21.25 -11.34
CA ASP A 17 5.11 -22.32 -11.74
C ASP A 17 5.80 -23.05 -10.57
N GLY A 18 5.05 -23.26 -9.48
CA GLY A 18 5.55 -23.95 -8.29
C GLY A 18 6.37 -23.09 -7.34
N LYS A 19 6.56 -21.80 -7.63
CA LYS A 19 7.22 -20.84 -6.75
C LYS A 19 6.21 -19.88 -6.12
N GLU A 20 6.41 -19.61 -4.83
CA GLU A 20 5.55 -18.71 -4.05
C GLU A 20 6.05 -17.27 -4.10
N TYR A 21 5.09 -16.36 -4.20
CA TYR A 21 5.27 -14.92 -4.27
C TYR A 21 4.23 -14.23 -3.39
N SER A 22 4.50 -12.98 -3.03
CA SER A 22 3.48 -12.11 -2.45
C SER A 22 2.91 -11.20 -3.52
N ALA A 23 1.59 -11.22 -3.64
CA ALA A 23 0.85 -10.42 -4.60
C ALA A 23 0.02 -9.33 -3.89
N ILE A 24 0.14 -8.11 -4.41
CA ILE A 24 -0.56 -6.91 -3.95
C ILE A 24 -1.83 -6.76 -4.77
N LEU A 25 -2.98 -6.83 -4.10
CA LEU A 25 -4.29 -6.58 -4.66
C LEU A 25 -4.42 -5.10 -4.99
N SER A 26 -4.34 -4.75 -6.27
CA SER A 26 -4.48 -3.36 -6.70
C SER A 26 -5.92 -2.84 -6.57
N GLY A 27 -6.91 -3.74 -6.65
CA GLY A 27 -8.33 -3.39 -6.78
C GLY A 27 -8.72 -2.95 -8.20
N LEU A 28 -7.78 -2.98 -9.15
CA LEU A 28 -8.00 -2.59 -10.54
C LEU A 28 -8.50 -3.77 -11.36
N ASN A 29 -9.39 -3.49 -12.31
CA ASN A 29 -9.88 -4.49 -13.23
C ASN A 29 -8.77 -4.96 -14.18
N SER A 30 -8.68 -6.26 -14.47
CA SER A 30 -7.65 -6.81 -15.36
C SER A 30 -7.71 -6.26 -16.80
N LYS A 31 -8.81 -5.63 -17.23
CA LYS A 31 -8.87 -4.94 -18.53
C LYS A 31 -7.90 -3.75 -18.65
N VAL A 32 -7.50 -3.16 -17.51
CA VAL A 32 -6.51 -2.06 -17.48
C VAL A 32 -5.10 -2.54 -17.85
N PHE A 33 -4.85 -3.86 -17.86
CA PHE A 33 -3.54 -4.47 -18.12
C PHE A 33 -2.90 -4.03 -19.44
N ARG A 34 -3.70 -3.77 -20.48
CA ARG A 34 -3.20 -3.40 -21.81
C ARG A 34 -2.53 -2.03 -21.89
N SER A 35 -2.77 -1.16 -20.91
CA SER A 35 -2.24 0.20 -20.89
C SER A 35 -1.11 0.40 -19.87
N VAL A 36 -0.73 -0.64 -19.12
CA VAL A 36 0.29 -0.53 -18.08
C VAL A 36 1.68 -0.71 -18.69
N ASP A 37 2.55 0.28 -18.49
CA ASP A 37 3.97 0.13 -18.77
C ASP A 37 4.62 -0.67 -17.63
N ILE A 38 4.63 -1.99 -17.79
CA ILE A 38 5.16 -2.93 -16.79
C ILE A 38 6.64 -2.68 -16.53
N THR A 39 7.40 -2.39 -17.59
CA THR A 39 8.84 -2.13 -17.51
C THR A 39 9.11 -0.90 -16.64
N ALA A 40 8.33 0.18 -16.82
CA ALA A 40 8.45 1.36 -15.96
C ALA A 40 8.16 1.05 -14.49
N LEU A 41 7.18 0.19 -14.21
CA LEU A 41 6.85 -0.24 -12.84
C LEU A 41 7.91 -1.17 -12.21
N GLN A 42 8.62 -1.96 -13.02
CA GLN A 42 9.68 -2.87 -12.57
C GLN A 42 11.04 -2.19 -12.39
N ASN A 43 11.26 -1.06 -13.06
CA ASN A 43 12.55 -0.35 -13.02
C ASN A 43 12.81 0.40 -11.70
N GLU A 44 11.78 0.60 -10.86
CA GLU A 44 11.93 1.23 -9.56
C GLU A 44 11.72 0.19 -8.44
N PRO A 45 12.70 0.02 -7.54
CA PRO A 45 12.53 -0.87 -6.40
C PRO A 45 11.59 -0.27 -5.34
N GLY A 46 10.84 -1.14 -4.67
CA GLY A 46 10.34 -0.89 -3.33
C GLY A 46 11.45 -1.12 -2.31
N TRP A 47 11.15 -0.88 -1.04
CA TRP A 47 12.16 -0.92 0.04
C TRP A 47 11.61 -1.58 1.29
N ILE A 48 12.34 -2.56 1.82
CA ILE A 48 12.13 -3.12 3.13
C ILE A 48 13.02 -2.38 4.12
N PHE A 49 12.39 -1.73 5.09
CA PHE A 49 13.04 -1.01 6.18
C PHE A 49 13.05 -1.87 7.45
N ASP A 50 14.20 -1.96 8.10
CA ASP A 50 14.38 -2.71 9.33
C ASP A 50 14.81 -1.85 10.53
N ASP A 51 14.99 -2.52 11.67
CA ASP A 51 15.33 -1.93 12.97
C ASP A 51 16.74 -1.33 13.02
N GLU A 52 17.62 -1.74 12.11
CA GLU A 52 18.98 -1.22 11.97
C GLU A 52 19.04 -0.05 10.96
N GLU A 53 17.88 0.49 10.58
CA GLU A 53 17.70 1.54 9.58
C GLU A 53 18.22 1.17 8.18
N ARG A 54 18.33 -0.13 7.88
CA ARG A 54 18.73 -0.62 6.57
C ARG A 54 17.52 -0.58 5.62
N MET A 55 17.83 -0.39 4.33
CA MET A 55 16.85 -0.31 3.26
C MET A 55 17.21 -1.35 2.21
N GLU A 56 16.57 -2.51 2.29
CA GLU A 56 16.77 -3.62 1.34
C GLU A 56 15.81 -3.46 0.15
N PRO A 57 16.29 -3.61 -1.09
CA PRO A 57 15.42 -3.47 -2.26
C PRO A 57 14.43 -4.63 -2.34
N TRP A 58 13.15 -4.31 -2.58
CA TRP A 58 12.11 -5.26 -2.94
C TRP A 58 11.66 -4.96 -4.37
N ASN A 59 11.93 -5.87 -5.30
CA ASN A 59 11.65 -5.65 -6.72
C ASN A 59 10.33 -6.29 -7.12
N LEU A 60 9.54 -5.53 -7.87
CA LEU A 60 8.37 -6.08 -8.56
C LEU A 60 8.85 -7.09 -9.60
N ILE A 61 8.36 -8.32 -9.52
CA ILE A 61 8.74 -9.40 -10.45
C ILE A 61 7.79 -9.42 -11.64
N GLY A 62 6.49 -9.21 -11.42
CA GLY A 62 5.54 -9.20 -12.51
C GLY A 62 4.13 -8.80 -12.11
N ILE A 63 3.22 -8.99 -13.06
CA ILE A 63 1.80 -8.71 -12.91
C ILE A 63 1.03 -9.96 -13.33
N SER A 64 -0.07 -10.25 -12.64
CA SER A 64 -0.96 -11.37 -12.96
C SER A 64 -2.43 -10.97 -12.80
N GLU A 65 -3.33 -11.87 -13.16
CA GLU A 65 -4.76 -11.75 -12.89
C GLU A 65 -5.15 -12.69 -11.74
N HIS A 66 -5.80 -12.14 -10.72
CA HIS A 66 -6.42 -12.90 -9.65
C HIS A 66 -7.89 -12.48 -9.50
N ARG A 67 -8.81 -13.41 -9.80
CA ARG A 67 -10.27 -13.20 -9.70
C ARG A 67 -10.75 -11.94 -10.45
N GLY A 68 -10.24 -11.71 -11.67
CA GLY A 68 -10.57 -10.54 -12.48
C GLY A 68 -9.94 -9.22 -12.00
N CYS A 69 -9.16 -9.23 -10.91
CA CYS A 69 -8.33 -8.11 -10.50
C CYS A 69 -6.92 -8.26 -11.07
N MET A 70 -6.30 -7.13 -11.38
CA MET A 70 -4.86 -7.03 -11.57
C MET A 70 -4.14 -7.15 -10.23
N VAL A 71 -3.11 -8.00 -10.18
CA VAL A 71 -2.24 -8.14 -9.01
C VAL A 71 -0.79 -7.94 -9.40
N PHE A 72 -0.04 -7.29 -8.52
CA PHE A 72 1.38 -7.02 -8.68
C PHE A 72 2.15 -7.92 -7.73
N TYR A 73 3.09 -8.72 -8.22
CA TYR A 73 3.76 -9.71 -7.37
C TYR A 73 5.28 -9.56 -7.37
N GLY A 74 5.88 -9.89 -6.23
CA GLY A 74 7.33 -9.86 -6.00
C GLY A 74 7.74 -10.91 -4.96
N PRO A 75 8.97 -10.80 -4.41
CA PRO A 75 9.47 -11.72 -3.39
C PRO A 75 8.47 -11.94 -2.25
N LEU A 76 8.39 -13.19 -1.79
CA LEU A 76 7.49 -13.60 -0.71
C LEU A 76 7.81 -12.83 0.58
N VAL A 77 6.81 -12.15 1.10
CA VAL A 77 6.78 -11.40 2.35
C VAL A 77 5.41 -11.59 3.01
N GLU A 78 5.36 -11.63 4.33
CA GLU A 78 4.12 -11.71 5.07
C GLU A 78 3.90 -10.43 5.87
N GLY A 79 2.69 -9.90 5.83
CA GLY A 79 2.36 -8.67 6.52
C GLY A 79 0.96 -8.19 6.22
N ARG A 80 0.68 -6.98 6.69
CA ARG A 80 -0.60 -6.29 6.49
C ARG A 80 -0.36 -4.86 6.11
N GLU A 81 -1.26 -4.32 5.29
CA GLU A 81 -1.22 -2.90 4.98
C GLU A 81 -1.43 -2.03 6.23
N PHE A 82 -0.91 -0.80 6.16
CA PHE A 82 -1.15 0.18 7.20
C PHE A 82 -2.64 0.53 7.28
N THR A 83 -3.19 0.45 8.48
CA THR A 83 -4.48 1.05 8.83
C THR A 83 -4.29 1.99 10.01
N SER A 84 -5.00 3.12 10.02
CA SER A 84 -4.96 4.02 11.19
C SER A 84 -5.65 3.43 12.42
N ALA A 85 -6.49 2.40 12.25
CA ALA A 85 -7.13 1.70 13.36
C ALA A 85 -6.12 0.86 14.17
N ASP A 86 -5.07 0.35 13.51
CA ASP A 86 -4.03 -0.46 14.12
C ASP A 86 -2.78 0.37 14.49
N LEU A 87 -2.86 1.70 14.45
CA LEU A 87 -1.74 2.59 14.78
C LEU A 87 -1.50 2.58 16.29
N ASP A 88 -0.28 2.22 16.69
CA ASP A 88 0.23 2.32 18.05
C ASP A 88 1.52 3.16 18.09
N LEU A 89 2.08 3.33 19.28
CA LEU A 89 3.31 4.12 19.47
C LEU A 89 4.52 3.48 18.78
N GLU A 90 4.61 2.15 18.76
CA GLU A 90 5.73 1.41 18.17
C GLU A 90 5.75 1.60 16.65
N LYS A 91 4.61 1.40 15.99
CA LYS A 91 4.45 1.64 14.56
C LYS A 91 4.69 3.09 14.19
N LEU A 92 4.15 4.04 14.97
CA LEU A 92 4.42 5.46 14.74
C LEU A 92 5.92 5.75 14.81
N ASN A 93 6.60 5.25 15.84
CA ASN A 93 8.04 5.42 16.00
C ASN A 93 8.81 4.84 14.81
N ARG A 94 8.48 3.60 14.40
CA ARG A 94 9.09 2.96 13.22
C ARG A 94 8.89 3.78 11.95
N MET A 95 7.69 4.32 11.73
CA MET A 95 7.41 5.17 10.58
C MET A 95 8.23 6.46 10.60
N VAL A 96 8.39 7.09 11.77
CA VAL A 96 9.23 8.28 11.92
C VAL A 96 10.70 7.95 11.59
N HIS A 97 11.23 6.83 12.08
CA HIS A 97 12.58 6.38 11.70
C HIS A 97 12.70 6.11 10.19
N LEU A 98 11.70 5.50 9.56
CA LEU A 98 11.67 5.32 8.10
C LEU A 98 11.66 6.68 7.37
N PHE A 99 10.87 7.66 7.81
CA PHE A 99 10.88 9.00 7.21
C PHE A 99 12.26 9.67 7.33
N GLN A 100 12.94 9.49 8.46
CA GLN A 100 14.31 9.97 8.65
C GLN A 100 15.30 9.24 7.73
N ALA A 101 15.18 7.92 7.59
CA ALA A 101 16.02 7.13 6.68
C ALA A 101 15.84 7.57 5.22
N LEU A 102 14.60 7.80 4.76
CA LEU A 102 14.29 8.34 3.43
C LEU A 102 14.95 9.71 3.22
N ARG A 103 14.88 10.60 4.22
CA ARG A 103 15.55 11.91 4.21
C ARG A 103 17.07 11.77 4.11
N ASN A 104 17.67 10.95 4.95
CA ASN A 104 19.12 10.78 5.03
C ASN A 104 19.70 10.19 3.74
N LYS A 105 18.98 9.24 3.13
CA LYS A 105 19.34 8.62 1.84
C LYS A 105 18.94 9.47 0.63
N LYS A 106 18.34 10.65 0.82
CA LYS A 106 17.84 11.55 -0.23
C LYS A 106 16.92 10.85 -1.24
N MET A 107 16.13 9.90 -0.75
CA MET A 107 15.19 9.16 -1.59
C MET A 107 13.96 10.03 -1.86
N SER A 108 13.53 10.10 -3.13
CA SER A 108 12.31 10.81 -3.48
C SER A 108 11.08 9.97 -3.10
N TYR A 109 10.09 10.62 -2.49
CA TYR A 109 8.83 9.99 -2.14
C TYR A 109 7.69 10.96 -2.40
N GLN A 110 6.63 10.54 -3.08
CA GLN A 110 5.59 11.48 -3.52
C GLN A 110 4.54 11.79 -2.43
N GLY A 111 4.43 10.96 -1.40
CA GLY A 111 3.46 11.14 -0.32
C GLY A 111 2.98 9.79 0.22
N PHE A 112 2.23 9.82 1.31
CA PHE A 112 1.83 8.62 2.05
C PHE A 112 0.54 8.01 1.49
N TYR A 113 0.67 6.87 0.79
CA TYR A 113 -0.47 6.05 0.38
C TYR A 113 -0.55 4.81 1.27
N SER A 114 -1.50 4.77 2.22
CA SER A 114 -1.56 3.71 3.25
C SER A 114 -1.49 2.28 2.72
N ARG A 115 -2.14 1.98 1.58
CA ARG A 115 -2.12 0.64 0.95
C ARG A 115 -0.75 0.24 0.37
N GLY A 116 0.15 1.22 0.21
CA GLY A 116 1.52 1.01 -0.26
C GLY A 116 2.55 0.83 0.85
N TRP A 117 2.10 0.81 2.11
CA TRP A 117 2.92 0.62 3.29
C TRP A 117 2.47 -0.67 3.99
N ILE A 118 3.33 -1.68 4.02
CA ILE A 118 3.00 -3.00 4.54
C ILE A 118 3.88 -3.24 5.76
N PHE A 119 3.25 -3.42 6.92
CA PHE A 119 3.91 -3.84 8.15
C PHE A 119 4.08 -5.35 8.09
N LEU A 120 5.34 -5.80 8.03
CA LEU A 120 5.69 -7.20 7.95
C LEU A 120 5.53 -7.87 9.32
N ASN A 121 5.23 -9.18 9.31
CA ASN A 121 5.04 -9.97 10.54
C ASN A 121 6.29 -10.02 11.43
N ASP A 122 7.47 -9.70 10.88
CA ASP A 122 8.75 -9.67 11.57
C ASP A 122 9.15 -8.26 12.06
N GLY A 123 8.24 -7.28 12.01
CA GLY A 123 8.47 -5.93 12.54
C GLY A 123 9.07 -4.93 11.55
N ARG A 124 9.41 -5.37 10.34
CA ARG A 124 9.90 -4.53 9.24
C ARG A 124 8.75 -3.81 8.51
N ILE A 125 9.08 -2.80 7.71
CA ILE A 125 8.11 -2.10 6.85
C ILE A 125 8.53 -2.28 5.38
N LEU A 126 7.64 -2.83 4.56
CA LEU A 126 7.75 -2.79 3.10
C LEU A 126 7.06 -1.53 2.57
N LEU A 127 7.83 -0.70 1.89
CA LEU A 127 7.41 0.42 1.07
C LEU A 127 7.36 -0.02 -0.40
N LEU A 128 6.19 0.04 -1.02
CA LEU A 128 6.07 -0.28 -2.44
C LEU A 128 6.82 0.75 -3.33
N PRO A 129 7.18 0.40 -4.58
CA PRO A 129 7.72 1.36 -5.54
C PRO A 129 6.83 2.59 -5.70
N ASN A 130 7.40 3.80 -5.82
CA ASN A 130 6.60 5.03 -5.99
C ASN A 130 5.74 4.97 -7.25
N SER A 131 6.33 4.53 -8.36
CA SER A 131 5.66 4.34 -9.65
C SER A 131 4.45 3.42 -9.52
N LEU A 132 4.57 2.31 -8.78
CA LEU A 132 3.46 1.40 -8.51
C LEU A 132 2.37 2.07 -7.66
N MET A 133 2.74 2.73 -6.56
CA MET A 133 1.77 3.43 -5.72
C MET A 133 1.06 4.55 -6.47
N GLU A 134 1.78 5.32 -7.28
CA GLU A 134 1.24 6.38 -8.11
C GLU A 134 0.27 5.82 -9.15
N PHE A 135 0.62 4.72 -9.79
CA PHE A 135 -0.24 4.02 -10.74
C PHE A 135 -1.55 3.56 -10.10
N ILE A 136 -1.48 2.86 -8.95
CA ILE A 136 -2.66 2.39 -8.21
C ILE A 136 -3.51 3.60 -7.78
N ARG A 137 -2.92 4.62 -7.16
CA ARG A 137 -3.61 5.83 -6.70
C ARG A 137 -4.32 6.60 -7.82
N LYS A 138 -3.69 6.71 -8.99
CA LYS A 138 -4.29 7.38 -10.15
C LYS A 138 -5.48 6.61 -10.72
N SER A 139 -5.44 5.29 -10.60
CA SER A 139 -6.47 4.39 -11.12
C SER A 139 -7.58 4.10 -10.10
N ASP A 140 -7.35 4.42 -8.82
CA ASP A 140 -8.35 4.37 -7.76
C ASP A 140 -9.55 5.28 -8.06
N ASN A 141 -10.71 4.89 -7.55
CA ASN A 141 -11.85 5.78 -7.48
C ASN A 141 -11.67 6.80 -6.33
N GLU A 142 -12.46 7.88 -6.37
CA GLU A 142 -12.38 8.97 -5.40
C GLU A 142 -12.55 8.49 -3.95
N LYS A 143 -13.46 7.54 -3.73
CA LYS A 143 -13.73 6.97 -2.41
C LYS A 143 -12.51 6.24 -1.84
N THR A 144 -11.78 5.48 -2.66
CA THR A 144 -10.53 4.84 -2.23
C THR A 144 -9.47 5.89 -1.89
N ARG A 145 -9.32 6.96 -2.70
CA ARG A 145 -8.37 8.04 -2.41
C ARG A 145 -8.70 8.80 -1.12
N MET A 146 -9.98 9.04 -0.84
CA MET A 146 -10.43 9.66 0.42
C MET A 146 -10.08 8.84 1.66
N LEU A 147 -9.96 7.52 1.53
CA LEU A 147 -9.60 6.64 2.64
C LEU A 147 -8.08 6.53 2.79
N HIS A 148 -7.36 6.38 1.68
CA HIS A 148 -5.99 5.90 1.71
C HIS A 148 -4.92 6.95 1.38
N TRP A 149 -5.30 8.10 0.82
CA TRP A 149 -4.37 9.14 0.37
C TRP A 149 -4.67 10.49 1.03
N TYR A 150 -5.85 11.08 0.81
CA TYR A 150 -6.14 12.46 1.24
C TYR A 150 -5.96 12.73 2.74
N PRO A 151 -6.31 11.81 3.67
CA PRO A 151 -6.17 12.10 5.10
C PRO A 151 -4.73 12.36 5.52
N TYR A 152 -3.78 11.72 4.84
CA TYR A 152 -2.39 11.68 5.27
C TYR A 152 -1.50 12.70 4.59
N ASN A 153 -1.94 13.30 3.49
CA ASN A 153 -1.10 14.15 2.64
C ASN A 153 -1.52 15.61 2.70
N HIS A 154 -0.54 16.50 2.76
CA HIS A 154 -0.77 17.93 2.65
C HIS A 154 -1.12 18.29 1.19
N PRO A 155 -2.11 19.18 0.94
CA PRO A 155 -2.49 19.55 -0.43
C PRO A 155 -1.37 20.23 -1.21
N ASP A 156 -0.56 21.06 -0.53
CA ASP A 156 0.48 21.89 -1.17
C ASP A 156 1.92 21.43 -0.91
N HIS A 157 2.12 20.32 -0.18
CA HIS A 157 3.46 19.84 0.19
C HIS A 157 3.62 18.37 -0.16
N SER A 158 4.67 18.08 -0.94
CA SER A 158 5.10 16.73 -1.30
C SER A 158 6.50 16.45 -0.75
N GLY A 159 7.03 15.25 -1.01
CA GLY A 159 8.37 14.88 -0.54
C GLY A 159 8.46 14.81 0.98
N LEU A 160 9.62 15.19 1.49
CA LEU A 160 9.92 15.15 2.92
C LEU A 160 8.99 16.04 3.75
N LYS A 161 8.62 17.23 3.26
CA LYS A 161 7.65 18.10 3.95
C LYS A 161 6.26 17.46 4.03
N GLY A 162 5.85 16.73 2.99
CA GLY A 162 4.62 15.95 3.00
C GLY A 162 4.66 14.81 4.04
N LEU A 163 5.82 14.16 4.21
CA LEU A 163 6.01 13.13 5.24
C LEU A 163 6.05 13.71 6.66
N GLU A 164 6.62 14.90 6.87
CA GLU A 164 6.55 15.62 8.16
C GLU A 164 5.09 15.93 8.53
N PHE A 165 4.29 16.36 7.57
CA PHE A 165 2.84 16.51 7.77
C PHE A 165 2.19 15.16 8.10
N THR A 166 2.49 14.10 7.36
CA THR A 166 1.98 12.73 7.64
C THR A 166 2.28 12.33 9.09
N ALA A 167 3.52 12.51 9.55
CA ALA A 167 3.92 12.20 10.92
C ALA A 167 3.10 12.99 11.96
N ALA A 168 2.84 14.28 11.70
CA ALA A 168 2.00 15.11 12.57
C ALA A 168 0.55 14.61 12.63
N ILE A 169 -0.02 14.20 11.50
CA ILE A 169 -1.38 13.62 11.43
C ILE A 169 -1.49 12.32 12.22
N LEU A 170 -0.53 11.41 12.02
CA LEU A 170 -0.52 10.12 12.71
C LEU A 170 -0.33 10.31 14.22
N SER A 171 0.58 11.21 14.62
CA SER A 171 0.79 11.56 16.03
C SER A 171 -0.48 12.13 16.67
N ALA A 172 -1.15 13.07 16.01
CA ALA A 172 -2.40 13.63 16.51
C ALA A 172 -3.52 12.57 16.58
N THR A 173 -3.58 11.65 15.62
CA THR A 173 -4.55 10.55 15.60
C THR A 173 -4.33 9.60 16.76
N LEU A 174 -3.07 9.23 17.04
CA LEU A 174 -2.71 8.38 18.18
C LEU A 174 -3.08 9.04 19.52
N LEU A 175 -2.80 10.34 19.67
CA LEU A 175 -3.07 11.07 20.92
C LEU A 175 -4.56 11.34 21.16
N LYS A 176 -5.33 11.62 20.10
CA LYS A 176 -6.76 12.01 20.22
C LYS A 176 -7.73 10.87 19.95
N GLY A 177 -7.26 9.73 19.45
CA GLY A 177 -8.08 8.62 18.97
C GLY A 177 -8.87 8.93 17.69
N GLN A 178 -8.65 10.10 17.07
CA GLN A 178 -9.36 10.52 15.86
C GLN A 178 -8.49 11.42 14.98
N HIS A 179 -8.77 11.40 13.67
CA HIS A 179 -8.08 12.21 12.69
C HIS A 179 -8.25 13.73 13.00
N PRO A 180 -7.19 14.55 13.00
CA PRO A 180 -7.27 15.96 13.43
C PRO A 180 -8.16 16.83 12.54
N TYR A 181 -8.34 16.46 11.27
CA TYR A 181 -9.23 17.13 10.31
C TYR A 181 -10.58 16.41 10.10
N ALA A 182 -10.96 15.46 10.96
CA ALA A 182 -12.33 14.96 11.01
C ALA A 182 -13.29 16.10 11.48
N PRO A 183 -14.56 16.17 11.03
CA PRO A 183 -15.40 15.04 10.64
C PRO A 183 -15.62 14.98 9.13
N TRP A 184 -14.76 14.25 8.42
CA TRP A 184 -15.19 13.70 7.14
C TRP A 184 -16.37 12.78 7.47
N LYS A 185 -17.60 13.15 7.08
CA LYS A 185 -18.75 12.24 7.14
C LYS A 185 -18.57 11.15 6.09
N LEU A 186 -17.60 10.25 6.31
CA LEU A 186 -17.56 8.97 5.65
C LEU A 186 -18.72 8.17 6.26
N LYS A 187 -19.88 8.17 5.59
CA LYS A 187 -20.86 7.09 5.81
C LYS A 187 -20.06 5.80 5.78
N ARG A 188 -20.25 4.87 6.72
CA ARG A 188 -19.62 3.54 6.67
C ARG A 188 -19.85 3.00 5.27
N ILE A 189 -18.80 2.99 4.47
CA ILE A 189 -18.90 2.46 3.13
C ILE A 189 -18.41 1.03 3.24
N THR A 190 -19.32 0.09 3.06
CA THR A 190 -18.93 -1.26 2.71
C THR A 190 -18.23 -1.15 1.35
N GLY A 191 -16.93 -1.42 1.32
CA GLY A 191 -16.18 -1.53 0.07
C GLY A 191 -16.71 -2.72 -0.70
N THR A 192 -17.50 -2.50 -1.74
CA THR A 192 -17.71 -3.53 -2.75
C THR A 192 -16.43 -3.57 -3.58
N ASN A 193 -15.60 -4.59 -3.39
CA ASN A 193 -14.52 -4.85 -4.33
C ASN A 193 -15.14 -5.05 -5.71
N ASN A 194 -14.81 -4.16 -6.65
CA ASN A 194 -15.33 -4.17 -8.03
C ASN A 194 -14.92 -5.42 -8.84
N CYS A 195 -14.18 -6.35 -8.24
CA CYS A 195 -13.77 -7.62 -8.84
C CYS A 195 -14.71 -8.80 -8.53
N ALA A 196 -15.78 -8.61 -7.75
CA ALA A 196 -16.72 -9.68 -7.44
C ALA A 196 -17.58 -10.06 -8.67
N GLY A 197 -17.00 -10.82 -9.61
CA GLY A 197 -17.73 -11.29 -10.79
C GLY A 197 -17.00 -12.28 -11.69
N ALA A 198 -15.72 -12.59 -11.48
CA ALA A 198 -14.96 -13.46 -12.38
C ALA A 198 -14.66 -14.86 -11.77
N PRO A 199 -14.86 -15.95 -12.52
CA PRO A 199 -14.47 -17.30 -12.09
C PRO A 199 -12.95 -17.44 -11.91
N SER A 200 -12.54 -18.28 -10.97
CA SER A 200 -11.14 -18.50 -10.60
C SER A 200 -10.38 -19.30 -11.67
N SER A 201 -9.68 -18.60 -12.56
CA SER A 201 -8.57 -19.18 -13.35
C SER A 201 -7.39 -18.23 -13.31
N VAL A 202 -6.23 -18.69 -12.84
CA VAL A 202 -4.99 -17.92 -12.92
C VAL A 202 -4.54 -17.93 -14.39
N ARG A 203 -4.46 -16.76 -15.01
CA ARG A 203 -3.80 -16.59 -16.31
C ARG A 203 -2.49 -15.84 -16.07
N THR A 204 -1.37 -16.48 -16.37
CA THR A 204 -0.08 -15.83 -16.50
C THR A 204 0.02 -15.24 -17.91
N CYS A 205 0.44 -13.98 -17.98
CA CYS A 205 0.73 -13.26 -19.22
C CYS A 205 2.24 -13.15 -19.39
#